data_AF-M0GQS7-F1
#
_entry.id   AF-M0GQS7-F1
#
_cell.length_a   1.000
_cell.length_b   1.000
_cell.length_c   1.000
_cell.angle_alpha   90.00
_cell.angle_beta   90.00
_cell.angle_gamma   90.00
#
_symmetry.space_group_name_H-M   'P 1'
#
loop_
_entity.id
_entity.type
_entity.pdbx_description
1 polymer ?
#
loop_
_entity_poly.entity_id
_entity_poly.type
_entity_poly.pdbx_seq_one_letter_code
_entity_poly.pdbx_strand_id
1 'polypeptide(L)'
;MLLVVTYSQAARTTLRNICRTHDEVVVRRLGRAALFDETELAAFLALRLREKHDEAVQIERTEPFNEFAAVPDAVREAAAAYEDRESPATPYSKFASGTDYPSAAEMQRREL
;
A
#
# COMPACT_ATOMS: atom_id res chain seq x y z
N MET A 1 2.44 -2.89 -11.72
CA MET A 1 3.63 -3.32 -10.94
C MET A 1 3.31 -4.64 -10.25
N LEU A 2 4.31 -5.43 -9.87
CA LEU A 2 4.09 -6.62 -9.05
C LEU A 2 4.42 -6.31 -7.59
N LEU A 3 3.42 -6.34 -6.71
CA LEU A 3 3.62 -6.25 -5.27
C LEU A 3 3.89 -7.65 -4.72
N VAL A 4 5.07 -7.82 -4.13
CA VAL A 4 5.48 -9.07 -3.48
C VAL A 4 5.59 -8.85 -1.98
N VAL A 5 4.78 -9.55 -1.18
CA VAL A 5 4.74 -9.43 0.29
C VAL A 5 5.19 -10.74 0.91
N THR A 6 6.00 -10.67 1.98
CA THR A 6 6.49 -11.85 2.70
C THR A 6 6.05 -11.85 4.16
N TYR A 7 5.60 -13.01 4.64
CA TYR A 7 5.05 -13.18 6.00
C TYR A 7 5.97 -13.92 6.96
N SER A 8 7.00 -14.61 6.44
CA SER A 8 7.99 -15.31 7.27
C SER A 8 9.37 -14.64 7.20
N GLN A 9 10.17 -14.84 8.24
CA GLN A 9 11.56 -14.35 8.27
C GLN A 9 12.41 -14.97 7.14
N ALA A 10 12.17 -16.25 6.81
CA ALA A 10 12.87 -16.95 5.74
C ALA A 10 12.51 -16.39 4.35
N ALA A 11 11.22 -16.14 4.10
CA ALA A 11 10.74 -15.53 2.87
C ALA A 11 11.28 -14.11 2.72
N ARG A 12 11.22 -13.29 3.77
CA ARG A 12 11.77 -11.92 3.79
C ARG A 12 13.26 -11.89 3.51
N THR A 13 14.01 -12.85 4.04
CA THR A 13 15.46 -12.95 3.78
C THR A 13 15.72 -13.29 2.32
N THR A 14 14.93 -14.18 1.73
CA THR A 14 15.03 -14.49 0.30
C THR A 14 14.65 -13.30 -0.58
N LEU A 15 13.56 -12.58 -0.26
CA LEU A 15 13.16 -11.36 -0.94
C LEU A 15 14.28 -10.30 -0.90
N ARG A 16 14.89 -10.08 0.28
CA ARG A 16 16.01 -9.15 0.42
C ARG A 16 17.17 -9.52 -0.51
N ASN A 17 17.48 -10.81 -0.64
CA ASN A 17 18.57 -11.28 -1.50
C ASN A 17 18.22 -11.10 -2.98
N ILE A 18 16.99 -11.42 -3.39
CA ILE A 18 16.49 -11.13 -4.75
C ILE A 18 16.66 -9.65 -5.05
N CYS A 19 16.14 -8.78 -4.18
CA CYS A 19 16.20 -7.34 -4.40
C CYS A 19 17.61 -6.79 -4.50
N ARG A 20 18.58 -7.39 -3.79
CA ARG A 20 20.00 -7.00 -3.85
C ARG A 20 20.72 -7.50 -5.10
N THR A 21 20.31 -8.65 -5.62
CA THR A 21 20.95 -9.31 -6.76
C THR A 21 20.38 -8.82 -8.09
N HIS A 22 19.10 -8.47 -8.09
CA HIS A 22 18.33 -8.08 -9.26
C HIS A 22 17.71 -6.70 -9.03
N ASP A 23 18.52 -5.67 -8.72
CA ASP A 23 17.98 -4.35 -8.46
C ASP A 23 17.37 -3.70 -9.72
N GLU A 24 17.75 -4.17 -10.91
CA GLU A 24 17.23 -3.75 -12.20
C GLU A 24 15.73 -3.97 -12.40
N VAL A 25 15.12 -4.90 -11.64
CA VAL A 25 13.67 -5.15 -11.69
C VAL A 25 12.92 -4.62 -10.47
N VAL A 26 13.61 -3.95 -9.53
CA VAL A 26 13.01 -3.47 -8.28
C VAL A 26 12.68 -2.00 -8.36
N VAL A 27 11.39 -1.69 -8.45
CA VAL A 27 10.87 -0.32 -8.40
C VAL A 27 11.02 0.28 -6.99
N ARG A 28 10.67 -0.49 -5.95
CA ARG A 28 10.73 -0.01 -4.55
C ARG A 28 10.87 -1.13 -3.53
N ARG A 29 11.64 -0.88 -2.47
CA ARG A 29 11.79 -1.79 -1.32
C ARG A 29 11.01 -1.27 -0.12
N LEU A 30 10.20 -2.12 0.52
CA LEU A 30 9.29 -1.78 1.63
C LEU A 30 9.54 -2.67 2.87
N GLY A 31 10.75 -3.20 3.02
CA GLY A 31 11.18 -4.01 4.18
C GLY A 31 10.66 -5.44 4.18
N ARG A 32 9.34 -5.66 4.30
CA ARG A 32 8.68 -6.97 4.19
C ARG A 32 8.03 -7.20 2.82
N ALA A 33 7.94 -6.15 2.02
CA ALA A 33 7.43 -6.18 0.67
C ALA A 33 8.39 -5.49 -0.31
N ALA A 34 8.19 -5.73 -1.59
CA ALA A 34 8.83 -4.99 -2.67
C ALA A 34 7.86 -4.82 -3.84
N LEU A 35 8.02 -3.72 -4.58
CA LEU A 35 7.39 -3.53 -5.87
C LEU A 35 8.42 -3.87 -6.95
N PHE A 36 8.06 -4.81 -7.83
CA PHE A 36 8.83 -5.13 -9.02
C PHE A 36 8.17 -4.54 -10.27
N ASP A 37 9.00 -4.34 -11.31
CA ASP A 37 8.52 -4.00 -12.64
C ASP A 37 7.67 -5.13 -13.24
N GLU A 38 6.85 -4.79 -14.25
CA GLU A 38 6.04 -5.78 -14.98
C GLU A 38 6.84 -6.45 -16.11
N THR A 39 7.96 -7.06 -15.75
CA THR A 39 8.79 -7.85 -16.69
C THR A 39 8.67 -9.33 -16.41
N GLU A 40 8.98 -10.17 -17.42
CA GLU A 40 8.99 -11.62 -17.25
C GLU A 40 10.03 -12.07 -16.21
N LEU A 41 11.18 -11.39 -16.13
CA LEU A 41 12.19 -11.66 -15.10
C LEU A 41 11.66 -11.37 -13.69
N ALA A 42 10.97 -10.24 -13.49
CA ALA A 42 10.34 -9.90 -12.23
C ALA A 42 9.29 -10.94 -11.81
N ALA A 43 8.43 -11.34 -12.76
CA ALA A 43 7.42 -12.36 -12.53
C ALA A 43 8.06 -13.71 -12.16
N PHE A 44 9.10 -14.12 -12.87
CA PHE A 44 9.85 -15.33 -12.56
C PHE A 44 10.45 -15.30 -11.15
N LEU A 45 11.09 -14.20 -10.75
CA LEU A 45 11.69 -14.06 -9.42
C LEU A 45 10.62 -14.08 -8.31
N ALA A 46 9.48 -13.42 -8.51
CA ALA A 46 8.36 -13.45 -7.58
C ALA A 46 7.76 -14.85 -7.44
N LEU A 47 7.48 -15.53 -8.55
CA LEU A 47 6.96 -16.90 -8.56
C LEU A 47 7.92 -17.87 -7.91
N ARG A 48 9.22 -17.81 -8.23
CA ARG A 48 10.25 -18.63 -7.58
C ARG A 48 10.31 -18.42 -6.07
N LEU A 49 10.14 -17.17 -5.61
CA LEU A 49 10.05 -16.87 -4.18
C LEU A 49 8.84 -17.56 -3.55
N ARG A 50 7.67 -17.51 -4.21
CA ARG A 50 6.45 -18.19 -3.76
C ARG A 50 6.60 -19.71 -3.77
N GLU A 51 7.10 -20.31 -4.83
CA GLU A 51 7.37 -21.77 -4.89
C GLU A 51 8.29 -22.24 -3.75
N LYS A 52 9.23 -21.39 -3.32
CA LYS A 52 10.15 -21.72 -2.22
C LYS A 52 9.52 -21.61 -0.83
N HIS A 53 8.51 -20.76 -0.64
CA HIS A 53 8.01 -20.38 0.69
C HIS A 53 6.48 -20.47 0.83
N ASP A 54 5.79 -20.97 -0.20
CA ASP A 54 4.35 -21.20 -0.28
C ASP A 54 3.53 -19.96 0.15
N GLU A 55 2.53 -20.16 1.00
CA GLU A 55 1.64 -19.16 1.59
C GLU A 55 2.36 -18.03 2.34
N ALA A 56 3.65 -18.18 2.66
CA ALA A 56 4.42 -17.10 3.24
C ALA A 56 4.78 -15.98 2.23
N VAL A 57 4.29 -16.07 0.99
CA VAL A 57 4.48 -15.09 -0.09
C VAL A 57 3.15 -14.79 -0.79
N GLN A 58 2.75 -13.52 -0.76
CA GLN A 58 1.66 -12.99 -1.58
C GLN A 58 2.24 -12.21 -2.78
N ILE A 59 1.64 -12.39 -3.94
CA ILE A 59 1.98 -11.66 -5.16
C ILE A 59 0.69 -11.08 -5.74
N GLU A 60 0.65 -9.76 -5.90
CA GLU A 60 -0.44 -9.05 -6.54
C GLU A 60 0.06 -8.25 -7.73
N ARG A 61 -0.72 -8.19 -8.81
CA ARG A 61 -0.52 -7.17 -9.83
C ARG A 61 -1.27 -5.92 -9.38
N THR A 62 -0.55 -4.83 -9.18
CA THR A 62 -1.10 -3.57 -8.67
C THR A 62 -0.94 -2.45 -9.69
N GLU A 63 -1.88 -1.52 -9.63
CA GLU A 63 -1.81 -0.24 -10.33
C GLU A 63 -1.71 0.91 -9.30
N PRO A 64 -1.14 2.07 -9.69
CA PRO A 64 -1.18 3.25 -8.84
C PRO A 64 -2.61 3.64 -8.50
N PHE A 65 -2.86 3.95 -7.22
CA PHE A 65 -4.16 4.42 -6.78
C PHE A 65 -4.40 5.85 -7.26
N ASN A 66 -5.48 6.08 -8.02
CA ASN A 66 -5.89 7.42 -8.46
C ASN A 66 -7.03 7.94 -7.57
N GLU A 67 -6.69 8.76 -6.58
CA GLU A 67 -7.63 9.29 -5.62
C GLU A 67 -8.69 10.20 -6.26
N PHE A 68 -8.37 10.89 -7.37
CA PHE A 68 -9.32 11.77 -8.06
C PHE A 68 -10.41 10.99 -8.80
N ALA A 69 -10.14 9.73 -9.15
CA ALA A 69 -11.10 8.84 -9.80
C ALA A 69 -11.86 7.96 -8.80
N ALA A 70 -11.18 7.52 -7.73
CA ALA A 70 -11.69 6.50 -6.82
C ALA A 70 -12.27 7.04 -5.51
N VAL A 71 -11.99 8.29 -5.13
CA VAL A 71 -12.36 8.82 -3.81
C VAL A 71 -13.25 10.06 -3.95
N PRO A 72 -14.40 10.12 -3.26
CA PRO A 72 -15.25 11.31 -3.26
C PRO A 72 -14.49 12.56 -2.80
N ASP A 73 -14.75 13.70 -3.46
CA ASP A 73 -14.08 14.97 -3.17
C ASP A 73 -14.17 15.36 -1.68
N ALA A 74 -15.34 15.21 -1.06
CA ALA A 74 -15.54 15.52 0.36
C ALA A 74 -14.58 14.75 1.30
N VAL A 75 -14.18 13.51 0.94
CA VAL A 75 -13.20 12.74 1.74
C VAL A 75 -11.79 13.29 1.54
N ARG A 76 -11.46 13.70 0.31
CA ARG A 76 -10.13 14.26 -0.01
C ARG A 76 -9.95 15.65 0.59
N GLU A 77 -10.97 16.50 0.50
CA GLU A 77 -11.03 17.81 1.15
C GLU A 77 -10.93 17.67 2.67
N ALA A 78 -11.66 16.72 3.27
CA ALA A 78 -11.57 16.45 4.70
C ALA A 78 -10.18 16.00 5.13
N ALA A 79 -9.50 15.15 4.35
CA ALA A 79 -8.14 14.72 4.62
C ALA A 79 -7.14 15.88 4.59
N ALA A 80 -7.23 16.75 3.57
CA ALA A 80 -6.40 17.95 3.48
C ALA A 80 -6.65 18.90 4.66
N ALA A 81 -7.91 19.26 4.91
CA ALA A 81 -8.26 20.17 6.00
C ALA A 81 -7.91 19.61 7.38
N TYR A 82 -7.99 18.29 7.57
CA TYR A 82 -7.61 17.65 8.82
C TYR A 82 -6.09 17.69 9.05
N GLU A 83 -5.27 17.48 8.03
CA GLU A 83 -3.81 17.61 8.18
C GLU A 83 -3.38 19.06 8.43
N ASP A 84 -4.13 20.03 7.91
CA ASP A 84 -3.91 21.46 8.15
C ASP A 84 -4.52 21.98 9.47
N ARG A 85 -5.06 21.10 10.33
CA ARG A 85 -5.71 21.49 11.59
C ARG A 85 -4.75 22.22 12.56
N GLU A 86 -5.28 23.20 13.28
CA GLU A 86 -4.50 24.02 14.22
C GLU A 86 -3.83 23.22 15.35
N SER A 87 -4.52 22.19 15.86
CA SER A 87 -4.02 21.35 16.96
C SER A 87 -3.79 19.92 16.48
N PRO A 88 -2.53 19.49 16.32
CA PRO A 88 -2.20 18.13 15.90
C PRO A 88 -2.77 17.04 16.82
N ALA A 89 -3.05 17.37 18.08
CA ALA A 89 -3.63 16.44 19.05
C ALA A 89 -5.14 16.24 18.88
N THR A 90 -5.84 17.09 18.10
CA THR A 90 -7.27 16.96 17.87
C THR A 90 -7.56 15.74 16.99
N PRO A 91 -8.32 14.75 17.47
CA PRO A 91 -8.72 13.59 16.66
C PRO A 91 -9.74 13.97 15.59
N TYR A 92 -9.76 13.22 14.48
CA TYR A 92 -10.66 13.47 13.35
C TYR A 92 -12.14 13.55 13.74
N SER A 93 -12.60 12.69 14.65
CA SER A 93 -14.00 12.71 15.10
C SER A 93 -14.41 14.03 15.77
N LYS A 94 -13.49 14.68 16.50
CA LYS A 94 -13.73 16.00 17.09
C LYS A 94 -13.58 17.11 16.05
N PHE A 95 -12.63 16.97 15.13
CA PHE A 95 -12.41 17.92 14.05
C PHE A 95 -13.62 18.01 13.10
N ALA A 96 -14.14 16.87 12.65
CA ALA A 96 -15.27 16.82 11.73
C ALA A 96 -16.60 17.25 12.39
N SER A 97 -16.69 17.19 13.72
CA SER A 97 -17.87 17.59 14.47
C SER A 97 -18.12 19.10 14.32
N GLY A 98 -19.21 19.46 13.64
CA GLY A 98 -19.55 20.86 13.35
C GLY A 98 -18.97 21.38 12.03
N THR A 99 -18.45 20.48 11.18
CA THR A 99 -18.07 20.77 9.79
C THR A 99 -18.98 20.01 8.82
N ASP A 100 -18.91 20.35 7.54
CA ASP A 100 -19.61 19.61 6.47
C ASP A 100 -18.84 18.36 6.00
N TYR A 101 -17.69 18.06 6.61
CA TYR A 101 -16.89 16.89 6.26
C TYR A 101 -17.54 15.58 6.75
N PRO A 102 -17.39 14.47 6.00
CA PRO A 102 -17.97 13.20 6.39
C PRO A 102 -17.36 12.71 7.71
N SER A 103 -18.22 12.26 8.62
CA SER A 103 -17.78 11.62 9.86
C SER A 103 -17.09 10.28 9.57
N ALA A 104 -16.22 9.84 10.48
CA ALA A 104 -15.57 8.53 10.38
C ALA A 104 -16.59 7.37 10.26
N ALA A 105 -17.73 7.48 10.95
CA ALA A 105 -18.80 6.48 10.91
C ALA A 105 -19.56 6.46 9.58
N GLU A 106 -19.62 7.58 8.85
CA GLU A 106 -20.16 7.62 7.49
C GLU A 106 -19.17 7.01 6.50
N MET A 107 -17.88 7.36 6.60
CA MET A 107 -16.85 6.80 5.72
C MET A 107 -16.72 5.28 5.88
N GLN A 108 -16.78 4.75 7.11
CA GLN A 108 -16.68 3.32 7.37
C GLN A 108 -17.78 2.48 6.69
N ARG A 109 -18.95 3.06 6.41
CA ARG A 109 -20.09 2.36 5.81
C ARG A 109 -20.14 2.44 4.29
N ARG A 110 -19.25 3.23 3.68
CA ARG A 110 -19.21 3.45 2.23
C ARG A 110 -18.02 2.71 1.65
N GLU A 111 -18.24 2.08 0.50
CA GLU A 111 -17.20 1.39 -0.25
C GLU A 111 -16.53 2.36 -1.25
N LEU A 112 -15.30 2.02 -1.65
CA LEU A 112 -14.52 2.71 -2.69
C LEU A 112 -14.62 1.95 -4.01
#